data_AF-A0A2E0EMH5-F1
#
_entry.id   AF-A0A2E0EMH5-F1
#
_cell.length_a   1.000
_cell.length_b   1.000
_cell.length_c   1.000
_cell.angle_alpha   90.00
_cell.angle_beta   90.00
_cell.angle_gamma   90.00
#
_symmetry.space_group_name_H-M   'P 1'
#
loop_
_entity.id
_entity.type
_entity.pdbx_description
1 polymer ?
#
loop_
_entity_poly.entity_id
_entity_poly.type
_entity_poly.pdbx_seq_one_letter_code
_entity_poly.pdbx_strand_id
1 'polypeptide(L)'
;MPYIYWVTLVLRFLGLGYVLLGLWLGNQWLAEQPDSNKFWKPLNPDSPIGWFTKTKVMALQNNPEQCHAFLQRAGVDFTPLSDRQAGQCQLHEQTLLKQSNYRYSATVK
;
A
#
# COMPACT_ATOMS: atom_id res chain seq x y z
N MET A 1 -30.80 -5.71 -46.09
CA MET A 1 -30.76 -5.26 -44.68
C MET A 1 -29.37 -4.70 -44.29
N PRO A 2 -28.90 -3.56 -44.82
CA PRO A 2 -27.62 -2.94 -44.43
C PRO A 2 -27.72 -2.06 -43.16
N TYR A 3 -28.91 -1.54 -42.86
CA TYR A 3 -29.16 -0.63 -41.73
C TYR A 3 -28.88 -1.25 -40.36
N ILE A 4 -29.21 -2.54 -40.18
CA ILE A 4 -28.97 -3.27 -38.91
C ILE A 4 -27.46 -3.38 -38.60
N TYR A 5 -26.64 -3.61 -39.62
CA TYR A 5 -25.18 -3.68 -39.44
C TYR A 5 -24.59 -2.30 -39.08
N TRP A 6 -25.08 -1.23 -39.70
CA TRP A 6 -24.67 0.13 -39.35
C TRP A 6 -25.08 0.53 -37.92
N VAL A 7 -26.31 0.23 -37.50
CA VAL A 7 -26.77 0.53 -36.14
C VAL A 7 -25.97 -0.24 -35.09
N THR A 8 -25.75 -1.55 -35.30
CA THR A 8 -24.96 -2.36 -34.37
C THR A 8 -23.49 -1.94 -34.31
N LEU A 9 -22.91 -1.52 -35.44
CA LEU A 9 -21.55 -1.00 -35.51
C LEU A 9 -21.42 0.34 -34.78
N VAL A 10 -22.35 1.27 -34.97
CA VAL A 10 -22.41 2.56 -34.24
C VAL A 10 -22.56 2.33 -32.73
N LEU A 11 -23.48 1.46 -32.30
CA LEU A 11 -23.66 1.16 -30.87
C LEU A 11 -22.42 0.53 -30.24
N ARG A 12 -21.69 -0.33 -30.97
CA ARG A 12 -20.41 -0.88 -30.52
C ARG A 12 -19.35 0.20 -30.35
N PHE A 13 -19.22 1.12 -31.30
CA PHE A 13 -18.27 2.22 -31.18
C PHE A 13 -18.62 3.17 -30.05
N LEU A 14 -19.90 3.48 -29.84
CA LEU A 14 -20.36 4.30 -28.71
C LEU A 14 -20.06 3.61 -27.37
N GLY A 15 -20.34 2.31 -27.26
CA GLY A 15 -20.03 1.54 -26.06
C GLY A 15 -18.53 1.49 -25.78
N LEU A 16 -17.72 1.24 -26.81
CA LEU A 16 -16.26 1.17 -26.68
C LEU A 16 -15.67 2.55 -26.36
N GLY A 17 -16.17 3.61 -26.97
CA GLY A 17 -15.81 5.00 -26.65
C GLY A 17 -16.15 5.36 -25.21
N TYR A 18 -17.30 4.95 -24.69
CA TYR A 18 -17.70 5.20 -23.30
C TYR A 18 -16.80 4.47 -22.30
N VAL A 19 -16.45 3.20 -22.57
CA VAL A 19 -15.52 2.43 -21.75
C VAL A 19 -14.13 3.07 -21.74
N LEU A 20 -13.62 3.46 -22.92
CA LEU A 20 -12.32 4.13 -23.02
C LEU A 20 -12.30 5.47 -22.27
N LEU A 21 -13.37 6.26 -22.38
CA LEU A 21 -13.50 7.52 -21.64
C LEU A 21 -13.51 7.29 -20.12
N GLY A 22 -14.27 6.29 -19.65
CA GLY A 22 -14.31 5.91 -18.24
C GLY A 22 -12.95 5.46 -17.71
N LEU A 23 -12.22 4.64 -18.47
CA LEU A 23 -10.86 4.20 -18.12
C LEU A 23 -9.89 5.38 -18.06
N TRP A 24 -9.97 6.32 -19.01
CA TRP A 24 -9.10 7.48 -19.04
C TRP A 24 -9.32 8.41 -17.84
N LEU A 25 -10.59 8.73 -17.52
CA LEU A 25 -10.94 9.53 -16.34
C LEU A 25 -10.57 8.82 -15.04
N GLY A 26 -10.83 7.51 -14.94
CA GLY A 26 -10.46 6.72 -13.76
C GLY A 26 -8.96 6.67 -13.53
N ASN A 27 -8.16 6.57 -14.61
CA ASN A 27 -6.71 6.55 -14.52
C ASN A 27 -6.13 7.91 -14.08
N GLN A 28 -6.70 9.02 -14.55
CA GLN A 28 -6.32 10.37 -14.11
C GLN A 28 -6.56 10.54 -12.60
N TRP A 29 -7.76 10.16 -12.14
CA TRP A 29 -8.10 10.19 -10.72
C TRP A 29 -7.16 9.29 -9.89
N LEU A 30 -6.84 8.08 -10.35
CA LEU A 30 -5.89 7.18 -9.68
C LEU A 30 -4.47 7.76 -9.60
N ALA A 31 -4.03 8.53 -10.59
CA ALA A 31 -2.71 9.15 -10.59
C ALA A 31 -2.58 10.24 -9.51
N GLU A 32 -3.66 11.01 -9.28
CA GLU A 32 -3.73 12.08 -8.28
C GLU A 32 -3.90 11.57 -6.85
N GLN A 33 -4.39 10.33 -6.67
CA GLN A 33 -4.56 9.75 -5.34
C GLN A 33 -3.22 9.54 -4.62
N PRO A 34 -3.16 9.75 -3.29
CA PRO A 34 -1.98 9.46 -2.48
C PRO A 34 -1.51 8.00 -2.63
N ASP A 35 -0.20 7.78 -2.52
CA ASP A 35 0.40 6.45 -2.63
C ASP A 35 -0.10 5.47 -1.53
N SER A 36 -0.63 5.98 -0.42
CA SER A 36 -1.28 5.18 0.62
C SER A 36 -2.60 4.53 0.17
N ASN A 37 -3.26 5.07 -0.85
CA ASN A 37 -4.46 4.50 -1.48
C ASN A 37 -4.13 3.50 -2.60
N LYS A 38 -2.86 3.31 -2.96
CA LYS A 38 -2.43 2.36 -4.00
C LYS A 38 -1.94 1.07 -3.35
N PHE A 39 -2.52 -0.08 -3.69
CA PHE A 39 -2.16 -1.36 -3.06
C PHE A 39 -0.74 -1.83 -3.44
N TRP A 40 -0.25 -1.49 -4.63
CA TRP A 40 1.07 -1.91 -5.15
C TRP A 40 2.24 -1.04 -4.70
N LYS A 41 1.98 0.12 -4.09
CA LYS A 41 3.03 1.03 -3.61
C LYS A 41 3.51 0.60 -2.22
N PRO A 42 4.83 0.62 -1.96
CA PRO A 42 5.35 0.25 -0.64
C PRO A 42 4.85 1.22 0.44
N LEU A 43 4.78 0.75 1.68
CA LEU A 43 4.46 1.60 2.83
C LEU A 43 5.54 2.67 3.02
N ASN A 44 5.11 3.91 3.25
CA ASN A 44 5.95 5.08 3.53
C ASN A 44 5.38 5.80 4.78
N PRO A 45 6.17 6.06 5.84
CA PRO A 45 5.71 6.74 7.04
C PRO A 45 5.24 8.18 6.79
N ASP A 46 5.80 8.87 5.79
CA ASP A 46 5.48 10.28 5.48
C ASP A 46 4.16 10.44 4.73
N SER A 47 3.58 9.33 4.27
CA SER A 47 2.32 9.37 3.51
C SER A 47 1.11 9.49 4.44
N PRO A 48 0.06 10.24 4.05
CA PRO A 48 -1.17 10.30 4.81
C PRO A 48 -1.81 8.92 4.90
N ILE A 49 -2.55 8.66 5.98
CA ILE A 49 -3.26 7.39 6.16
C ILE A 49 -4.31 7.24 5.05
N GLY A 50 -4.13 6.22 4.23
CA GLY A 50 -5.05 5.82 3.15
C GLY A 50 -5.70 4.46 3.37
N TRP A 51 -6.53 4.04 2.42
CA TRP A 51 -7.36 2.83 2.52
C TRP A 51 -6.57 1.53 2.73
N PHE A 52 -5.37 1.43 2.14
CA PHE A 52 -4.55 0.22 2.25
C PHE A 52 -3.52 0.26 3.37
N THR A 53 -3.42 1.36 4.12
CA THR A 53 -2.40 1.53 5.18
C THR A 53 -2.47 0.40 6.20
N LYS A 54 -3.68 0.10 6.69
CA LYS A 54 -3.90 -0.97 7.67
C LYS A 54 -3.43 -2.32 7.15
N THR A 55 -3.81 -2.68 5.92
CA THR A 55 -3.42 -3.95 5.30
C THR A 55 -1.91 -4.05 5.11
N LYS A 56 -1.26 -2.95 4.67
CA LYS A 56 0.19 -2.88 4.52
C LYS A 56 0.91 -3.06 5.86
N VAL A 57 0.42 -2.45 6.94
CA VAL A 57 0.98 -2.63 8.30
C VAL A 57 0.79 -4.07 8.79
N MET A 58 -0.38 -4.66 8.57
CA MET A 58 -0.65 -6.06 8.94
C MET A 58 0.24 -7.04 8.19
N ALA A 59 0.59 -6.76 6.93
CA ALA A 59 1.54 -7.57 6.16
C ALA A 59 2.94 -7.62 6.79
N LEU A 60 3.35 -6.57 7.51
CA LEU A 60 4.66 -6.53 8.19
C LEU A 60 4.70 -7.37 9.47
N GLN A 61 3.55 -7.62 10.13
CA GLN A 61 3.53 -8.32 11.42
C GLN A 61 4.02 -9.76 11.35
N ASN A 62 3.75 -10.44 10.22
CA ASN A 62 4.10 -11.86 10.03
C ASN A 62 5.30 -12.04 9.09
N ASN A 63 6.03 -10.97 8.77
CA ASN A 63 7.15 -11.03 7.85
C ASN A 63 8.30 -10.12 8.35
N PRO A 64 9.27 -10.68 9.12
CA PRO A 64 10.37 -9.90 9.68
C PRO A 64 11.27 -9.30 8.59
N GLU A 65 11.48 -10.00 7.47
CA GLU A 65 12.28 -9.48 6.36
C GLU A 65 11.66 -8.22 5.74
N GLN A 66 10.34 -8.24 5.48
CA GLN A 66 9.62 -7.07 4.96
C GLN A 66 9.59 -5.92 5.98
N CYS A 67 9.50 -6.24 7.27
CA CYS A 67 9.60 -5.26 8.35
C CYS A 67 10.96 -4.58 8.36
N HIS A 68 12.06 -5.34 8.32
CA HIS A 68 13.42 -4.82 8.29
C HIS A 68 13.71 -3.98 7.05
N ALA A 69 13.25 -4.43 5.87
CA ALA A 69 13.36 -3.67 4.63
C ALA A 69 12.54 -2.36 4.67
N PHE A 70 11.42 -2.34 5.39
CA PHE A 70 10.66 -1.11 5.65
C PHE A 70 11.41 -0.16 6.59
N LEU A 71 11.92 -0.66 7.72
CA LEU A 71 12.66 0.14 8.69
C LEU A 71 13.90 0.80 8.07
N GLN A 72 14.64 0.06 7.24
CA GLN A 72 15.80 0.57 6.52
C GLN A 72 15.42 1.72 5.56
N ARG A 73 14.34 1.57 4.79
CA ARG A 73 13.85 2.64 3.90
C ARG A 73 13.30 3.84 4.66
N ALA A 74 12.74 3.62 5.84
CA ALA A 74 12.23 4.67 6.72
C ALA A 74 13.36 5.43 7.47
N GLY A 75 14.63 5.01 7.33
CA GLY A 75 15.74 5.61 8.05
C GLY A 75 15.66 5.39 9.56
N VAL A 76 15.07 4.28 9.99
CA VAL A 76 15.01 3.87 11.40
C VAL A 76 16.20 2.96 11.68
N ASP A 77 17.01 3.31 12.67
CA ASP A 77 18.11 2.47 13.10
C ASP A 77 17.58 1.33 13.97
N PHE A 78 17.83 0.10 13.55
CA PHE A 78 17.39 -1.09 14.25
C PHE A 78 18.49 -2.14 14.36
N THR A 79 18.28 -3.13 15.22
CA THR A 79 19.14 -4.30 15.34
C THR A 79 18.28 -5.54 15.54
N PRO A 80 18.36 -6.53 14.63
CA PRO A 80 17.68 -7.80 14.83
C PRO A 80 18.31 -8.51 16.02
N LEU A 81 17.47 -9.10 16.87
CA LEU A 81 17.88 -9.87 18.02
C LEU A 81 17.52 -11.33 17.78
N SER A 82 18.39 -12.23 18.24
CA SER A 82 18.12 -13.66 18.20
C SER A 82 16.96 -14.02 19.11
N ASP A 83 16.24 -15.06 18.73
CA ASP A 83 15.20 -15.66 19.56
C ASP A 83 15.73 -15.96 20.95
N ARG A 84 14.93 -15.63 21.96
CA ARG A 84 15.31 -15.85 23.36
C ARG A 84 14.11 -16.19 24.21
N GLN A 85 14.40 -16.89 25.30
CA GLN A 85 13.41 -17.22 26.31
C GLN A 85 13.57 -16.28 27.51
N ALA A 86 12.49 -15.58 27.86
CA ALA A 86 12.41 -14.76 29.08
C ALA A 86 11.46 -15.43 30.07
N GLY A 87 12.01 -16.30 30.93
CA GLY A 87 11.22 -17.14 31.83
C GLY A 87 10.33 -18.11 31.04
N GLN A 88 9.01 -17.98 31.18
CA GLN A 88 8.04 -18.82 30.46
C GLN A 88 7.66 -18.26 29.06
N CYS A 89 8.09 -17.04 28.72
CA CYS A 89 7.77 -16.41 27.45
C CYS A 89 8.87 -16.69 26.42
N GLN A 90 8.48 -17.19 25.25
CA GLN A 90 9.37 -17.25 24.09
C GLN A 90 9.21 -15.99 23.26
N LEU A 91 10.31 -15.29 23.02
CA LEU A 91 10.34 -14.08 22.21
C LEU A 91 11.06 -14.44 20.92
N HIS A 92 10.30 -14.43 19.83
CA HIS A 92 10.79 -14.72 18.49
C HIS A 92 10.92 -13.43 17.68
N GLU A 93 11.85 -13.42 16.72
CA GLU A 93 11.97 -12.40 15.67
C GLU A 93 12.07 -10.97 16.22
N GLN A 94 12.74 -10.84 17.36
CA GLN A 94 12.83 -9.59 18.09
C GLN A 94 13.64 -8.55 17.31
N THR A 95 13.19 -7.30 17.37
CA THR A 95 13.90 -6.17 16.75
C THR A 95 14.03 -5.04 17.76
N LEU A 96 15.27 -4.64 18.05
CA LEU A 96 15.55 -3.48 18.90
C LEU A 96 15.62 -2.23 18.04
N LEU A 97 14.77 -1.24 18.33
CA LEU A 97 14.84 0.08 17.70
C LEU A 97 15.81 0.96 18.50
N LYS A 98 16.83 1.51 17.83
CA LYS A 98 17.85 2.37 18.44
C LYS A 98 17.51 3.84 18.32
N GLN A 99 17.11 4.27 17.12
CA GLN A 99 16.80 5.65 16.82
C GLN A 99 15.72 5.72 15.75
N SER A 100 14.79 6.67 15.90
CA SER A 100 13.76 6.96 14.91
C SER A 100 13.68 8.47 14.72
N ASN A 101 13.60 8.89 13.46
CA ASN A 101 13.35 10.29 13.10
C ASN A 101 11.89 10.70 13.35
N TYR A 102 11.00 9.73 13.59
CA TYR A 102 9.61 9.93 13.94
C TYR A 102 9.43 9.85 15.45
N ARG A 103 8.62 10.74 16.03
CA ARG A 103 8.24 10.62 17.44
C ARG A 103 7.45 9.33 17.65
N TYR A 104 7.91 8.50 18.57
CA TYR A 104 7.11 7.38 19.08
C TYR A 104 5.84 7.95 19.71
N SER A 105 4.70 7.71 19.05
CA SER A 105 3.34 8.09 19.45
C SER A 105 3.24 9.47 20.12
N ALA A 106 3.18 10.54 19.31
CA ALA A 106 2.34 11.66 19.71
C ALA A 106 0.88 11.20 19.58
N THR A 107 0.05 11.43 20.59
CA THR A 107 -1.38 11.09 20.57
C THR A 107 -2.01 11.66 19.30
N VAL A 108 -2.54 10.78 18.44
CA VAL A 108 -3.32 11.20 17.27
C VAL A 108 -4.55 11.93 17.83
N LYS A 109 -4.63 13.24 17.60
CA LYS A 109 -5.84 14.02 17.93
C LYS A 109 -6.97 13.65 16.99
#